data_AF-A0A1F6EF68-F1
#
_entry.id   AF-A0A1F6EF68-F1
#
_cell.length_a   1.000
_cell.length_b   1.000
_cell.length_c   1.000
_cell.angle_alpha   90.00
_cell.angle_beta   90.00
_cell.angle_gamma   90.00
#
_symmetry.space_group_name_H-M   'P 1'
#
loop_
_entity.id
_entity.type
_entity.pdbx_description
1 polymer ?
#
loop_
_entity_poly.entity_id
_entity_poly.type
_entity_poly.pdbx_seq_one_letter_code
_entity_poly.pdbx_strand_id
1 'polypeptide(L)'
;MTKTGIGSQIWSGDYFGSRGALARAQRAYREGSKRISERVAWASALYSALTRVYPAAKRGDPTALARMAWCLQHLAPQVRWFMGPLPNLSADQCDVVSTILCRWSQIPFLGHRSHLARAEYLALRAVSGLAKIPAEHHTHALACLTLAKILDIRGDKKSAAHYFEMACILAPKVANANQQSRIWRKLASLAPANDARAFLDHADAVPGIGADVRVKNIETRRELGL
;
A
#
# COMPACT_ATOMS: atom_id res chain seq x y z
N MET A 1 5.66 18.21 24.44
CA MET A 1 4.82 18.09 23.22
C MET A 1 5.29 16.91 22.41
N THR A 2 4.51 15.82 22.41
CA THR A 2 4.85 14.57 21.73
C THR A 2 4.83 14.76 20.21
N LYS A 3 5.96 14.48 19.55
CA LYS A 3 6.04 14.35 18.09
C LYS A 3 5.16 13.18 17.66
N THR A 4 3.87 13.41 17.43
CA THR A 4 3.05 12.50 16.64
C THR A 4 3.62 12.51 15.23
N GLY A 5 4.46 11.51 14.93
CA GLY A 5 5.13 11.40 13.64
C GLY A 5 4.11 11.37 12.49
N ILE A 6 4.47 12.00 11.37
CA ILE A 6 3.68 12.01 10.12
C ILE A 6 3.17 10.60 9.76
N GLY A 7 3.94 9.56 10.12
CA GLY A 7 3.58 8.16 9.93
C GLY A 7 2.22 7.75 10.51
N SER A 8 1.84 8.18 11.71
CA SER A 8 0.55 7.76 12.31
C SER A 8 -0.65 8.44 11.66
N GLN A 9 -0.50 9.70 11.23
CA GLN A 9 -1.59 10.48 10.63
C GLN A 9 -1.82 10.20 9.15
N ILE A 10 -0.78 9.76 8.42
CA ILE A 10 -1.01 9.18 7.08
C ILE A 10 -2.07 8.07 7.20
N TRP A 11 -2.17 7.32 8.30
CA TRP A 11 -3.14 6.23 8.36
C TRP A 11 -4.50 6.60 8.99
N SER A 12 -4.64 7.78 9.62
CA SER A 12 -5.79 8.14 10.47
C SER A 12 -6.94 8.90 9.79
N GLY A 13 -6.82 9.34 8.53
CA GLY A 13 -7.99 9.66 7.69
C GLY A 13 -8.13 11.09 7.16
N ASP A 14 -7.58 12.12 7.82
CA ASP A 14 -7.67 13.50 7.33
C ASP A 14 -6.49 13.85 6.42
N TYR A 15 -6.66 13.63 5.11
CA TYR A 15 -5.61 13.88 4.12
C TYR A 15 -5.62 15.30 3.56
N PHE A 16 -6.80 15.82 3.26
CA PHE A 16 -6.98 17.13 2.63
C PHE A 16 -7.16 18.24 3.68
N GLY A 17 -6.95 19.49 3.28
CA GLY A 17 -7.01 20.66 4.17
C GLY A 17 -5.65 21.05 4.75
N SER A 18 -5.58 22.26 5.33
CA SER A 18 -4.32 22.90 5.75
C SER A 18 -3.58 22.18 6.88
N ARG A 19 -4.27 21.32 7.64
CA ARG A 19 -3.71 20.49 8.72
C ARG A 19 -3.67 19.00 8.41
N GLY A 20 -4.15 18.59 7.23
CA GLY A 20 -4.23 17.20 6.81
C GLY A 20 -2.87 16.58 6.49
N ALA A 21 -2.84 15.25 6.35
CA ALA A 21 -1.63 14.47 6.10
C ALA A 21 -0.88 14.94 4.84
N LEU A 22 -1.58 15.38 3.79
CA LEU A 22 -0.94 15.91 2.58
C LEU A 22 -0.22 17.22 2.85
N ALA A 23 -0.85 18.18 3.55
CA ALA A 23 -0.24 19.46 3.85
C ALA A 23 1.04 19.30 4.70
N ARG A 24 1.01 18.39 5.68
CA ARG A 24 2.18 18.10 6.54
C ARG A 24 3.29 17.39 5.79
N ALA A 25 2.97 16.34 5.03
CA ALA A 25 3.96 15.62 4.24
C ALA A 25 4.56 16.50 3.14
N GLN A 26 3.76 17.35 2.51
CA GLN A 26 4.24 18.34 1.54
C GLN A 26 5.16 19.37 2.20
N ARG A 27 4.80 19.87 3.39
CA ARG A 27 5.64 20.80 4.15
C ARG A 27 6.99 20.16 4.49
N ALA A 28 6.98 18.96 5.07
CA ALA A 28 8.20 18.22 5.40
C ALA A 28 9.06 17.96 4.15
N TYR A 29 8.46 17.61 3.01
CA TYR A 29 9.19 17.44 1.75
C TYR A 29 9.80 18.74 1.21
N ARG A 30 9.14 19.89 1.41
CA ARG A 30 9.65 21.21 1.02
C ARG A 30 10.76 21.71 1.95
N GLU A 31 10.60 21.54 3.26
CA GLU A 31 11.51 22.04 4.30
C GLU A 31 12.72 21.11 4.53
N GLY A 32 12.53 19.79 4.45
CA GLY A 32 13.50 18.77 4.88
C GLY A 32 14.65 18.44 3.92
N SER A 33 14.94 19.31 2.95
CA SER A 33 15.99 19.10 1.94
C SER A 33 15.72 17.99 0.92
N LYS A 34 14.47 17.50 0.79
CA LYS A 34 14.07 16.40 -0.12
C LYS A 34 14.82 15.09 0.16
N ARG A 35 15.06 14.76 1.44
CA ARG A 35 15.66 13.48 1.84
C ARG A 35 14.80 12.30 1.33
N ILE A 36 15.43 11.15 1.11
CA ILE A 36 14.76 9.94 0.58
C ILE A 36 13.52 9.59 1.43
N SER A 37 13.65 9.62 2.76
CA SER A 37 12.58 9.30 3.71
C SER A 37 11.38 10.24 3.58
N GLU A 38 11.61 11.55 3.46
CA GLU A 38 10.55 12.55 3.31
C GLU A 38 9.88 12.45 1.95
N ARG A 39 10.65 12.16 0.89
CA ARG A 39 10.10 11.93 -0.45
C ARG A 39 9.20 10.69 -0.48
N VAL A 40 9.65 9.59 0.12
CA VAL A 40 8.86 8.35 0.23
C VAL A 40 7.61 8.59 1.07
N ALA A 41 7.71 9.33 2.18
CA ALA A 41 6.55 9.70 3.00
C ALA A 41 5.55 10.57 2.22
N TRP A 42 6.03 11.54 1.43
CA TRP A 42 5.21 12.37 0.58
C TRP A 42 4.48 11.56 -0.50
N ALA A 43 5.20 10.69 -1.20
CA ALA A 43 4.62 9.80 -2.20
C ALA A 43 3.59 8.83 -1.58
N SER A 44 3.86 8.31 -0.38
CA SER A 44 2.94 7.46 0.38
C SER A 44 1.65 8.20 0.77
N ALA A 45 1.76 9.46 1.22
CA ALA A 45 0.60 10.28 1.53
C ALA A 45 -0.25 10.56 0.28
N LEU A 46 0.38 10.90 -0.84
CA LEU A 46 -0.29 11.11 -2.13
C LEU A 46 -1.01 9.85 -2.63
N TYR A 47 -0.32 8.71 -2.62
CA TYR A 47 -0.89 7.42 -2.98
C TYR A 47 -2.10 7.08 -2.09
N SER A 48 -1.95 7.25 -0.79
CA SER A 48 -3.00 6.87 0.14
C SER A 48 -4.22 7.80 0.08
N ALA A 49 -4.02 9.09 -0.23
CA ALA A 49 -5.11 10.01 -0.57
C ALA A 49 -5.81 9.60 -1.87
N LEU A 50 -5.03 9.28 -2.92
CA LEU A 50 -5.53 8.82 -4.21
C LEU A 50 -6.47 7.60 -4.06
N THR A 51 -6.06 6.61 -3.27
CA THR A 51 -6.88 5.39 -3.05
C THR A 51 -8.24 5.68 -2.40
N ARG A 52 -8.35 6.72 -1.55
CA ARG A 52 -9.59 7.07 -0.85
C ARG A 52 -10.55 7.89 -1.69
N VAL A 53 -10.02 8.73 -2.58
CA VAL A 53 -10.87 9.53 -3.49
C VAL A 53 -11.34 8.72 -4.70
N TYR A 54 -10.61 7.66 -5.07
CA TYR A 54 -10.85 6.88 -6.27
C TYR A 54 -12.29 6.31 -6.38
N PRO A 55 -12.90 5.71 -5.33
CA PRO A 55 -14.27 5.19 -5.44
C PRO A 55 -15.30 6.27 -5.75
N ALA A 56 -15.20 7.45 -5.14
CA ALA A 56 -16.10 8.58 -5.41
C ALA A 56 -15.84 9.20 -6.79
N ALA A 57 -14.57 9.34 -7.18
CA ALA A 57 -14.20 9.81 -8.51
C ALA A 57 -14.72 8.90 -9.62
N LYS A 58 -14.68 7.58 -9.41
CA LYS A 58 -15.25 6.58 -10.34
C LYS A 58 -16.77 6.73 -10.52
N ARG A 59 -17.47 7.24 -9.51
CA ARG A 59 -18.92 7.56 -9.58
C ARG A 59 -19.21 8.94 -10.19
N GLY A 60 -18.19 9.68 -10.63
CA GLY A 60 -18.34 10.99 -11.26
C GLY A 60 -18.43 12.16 -10.28
N ASP A 61 -18.11 11.98 -9.00
CA ASP A 61 -18.12 13.09 -8.04
C ASP A 61 -17.09 14.18 -8.45
N PRO A 62 -17.51 15.43 -8.73
CA PRO A 62 -16.61 16.46 -9.25
C PRO A 62 -15.47 16.82 -8.30
N THR A 63 -15.75 16.81 -6.99
CA THR A 63 -14.74 17.13 -5.97
C THR A 63 -13.69 16.03 -5.86
N ALA A 64 -14.11 14.77 -5.90
CA ALA A 64 -13.23 13.62 -5.90
C ALA A 64 -12.40 13.53 -7.18
N LEU A 65 -12.97 13.87 -8.34
CA LEU A 65 -12.24 13.97 -9.61
C LEU A 65 -11.14 15.04 -9.53
N ALA A 66 -11.45 16.24 -9.04
CA ALA A 66 -10.46 17.30 -8.86
C ALA A 66 -9.33 16.88 -7.89
N ARG A 67 -9.68 16.24 -6.77
CA ARG A 67 -8.71 15.71 -5.80
C ARG A 67 -7.85 14.59 -6.38
N MET A 68 -8.45 13.70 -7.18
CA MET A 68 -7.74 12.63 -7.87
C MET A 68 -6.72 13.20 -8.86
N ALA A 69 -7.13 14.16 -9.70
CA ALA A 69 -6.26 14.83 -10.65
C ALA A 69 -5.08 15.51 -9.94
N TRP A 70 -5.35 16.22 -8.83
CA TRP A 70 -4.31 16.85 -8.02
C TRP A 70 -3.31 15.83 -7.45
N CYS A 71 -3.79 14.71 -6.92
CA CYS A 71 -2.91 13.65 -6.39
C CYS A 71 -2.03 13.07 -7.49
N LEU A 72 -2.58 12.80 -8.68
CA LEU A 72 -1.84 12.28 -9.82
C LEU A 72 -0.76 13.27 -10.29
N GLN A 73 -1.10 14.56 -10.40
CA GLN A 73 -0.17 15.62 -10.79
C GLN A 73 1.04 15.69 -9.84
N HIS A 74 0.83 15.50 -8.53
CA HIS A 74 1.89 15.57 -7.52
C HIS A 74 2.65 14.25 -7.31
N LEU A 75 2.02 13.12 -7.63
CA LEU A 75 2.65 11.80 -7.56
C LEU A 75 3.54 11.51 -8.77
N ALA A 76 3.19 12.02 -9.96
CA ALA A 76 3.97 11.81 -11.19
C ALA A 76 5.47 12.18 -11.06
N PRO A 77 5.86 13.33 -10.47
CA PRO A 77 7.27 13.65 -10.21
C PRO A 77 7.97 12.66 -9.28
N GLN A 78 7.25 12.06 -8.32
CA GLN A 78 7.82 11.07 -7.40
C GLN A 78 8.08 9.76 -8.13
N VAL A 79 7.13 9.34 -8.97
CA VAL A 79 7.27 8.14 -9.81
C VAL A 79 8.45 8.28 -10.76
N ARG A 80 8.59 9.42 -11.44
CA ARG A 80 9.77 9.68 -12.27
C ARG A 80 11.08 9.57 -11.48
N TRP A 81 11.11 10.07 -10.25
CA TRP A 81 12.27 9.95 -9.38
C TRP A 81 12.56 8.49 -8.98
N PHE A 82 11.53 7.68 -8.66
CA PHE A 82 11.68 6.25 -8.35
C PHE A 82 12.22 5.41 -9.51
N MET A 83 12.01 5.88 -10.75
CA MET A 83 12.52 5.26 -11.96
C MET A 83 13.99 5.58 -12.24
N GLY A 84 14.55 6.62 -11.61
CA GLY A 84 15.97 6.93 -11.70
C GLY A 84 16.86 5.99 -10.87
N PRO A 85 18.18 6.17 -10.92
CA PRO A 85 19.10 5.55 -9.98
C PRO A 85 18.74 6.02 -8.56
N LEU A 86 18.30 5.08 -7.72
CA LEU A 86 18.02 5.34 -6.32
C LEU A 86 19.24 4.95 -5.50
N PRO A 87 19.57 5.69 -4.43
CA PRO A 87 20.47 5.20 -3.39
C PRO A 87 19.89 3.94 -2.73
N ASN A 88 20.65 3.32 -1.82
CA ASN A 88 20.18 2.15 -1.10
C ASN A 88 18.94 2.47 -0.25
N LEU A 89 17.78 2.00 -0.69
CA LEU A 89 16.53 2.01 0.06
C LEU A 89 16.55 0.94 1.15
N SER A 90 15.94 1.23 2.30
CA SER A 90 15.60 0.20 3.29
C SER A 90 14.55 -0.77 2.75
N ALA A 91 14.37 -1.91 3.42
CA ALA A 91 13.36 -2.89 3.00
C ALA A 91 11.93 -2.31 3.04
N ASP A 92 11.61 -1.50 4.06
CA ASP A 92 10.32 -0.80 4.17
C ASP A 92 10.13 0.23 3.04
N GLN A 93 11.19 0.97 2.69
CA GLN A 93 11.13 1.92 1.58
C GLN A 93 10.92 1.21 0.25
N CYS A 94 11.56 0.04 0.06
CA CYS A 94 11.33 -0.81 -1.10
C CYS A 94 9.87 -1.32 -1.16
N ASP A 95 9.26 -1.71 -0.04
CA ASP A 95 7.85 -2.11 0.02
C ASP A 95 6.91 -0.96 -0.41
N VAL A 96 7.10 0.24 0.16
CA VAL A 96 6.27 1.40 -0.18
C VAL A 96 6.43 1.78 -1.65
N VAL A 97 7.67 1.89 -2.15
CA VAL A 97 7.92 2.33 -3.53
C VAL A 97 7.43 1.28 -4.53
N SER A 98 7.65 -0.01 -4.28
CA SER A 98 7.14 -1.08 -5.14
C SER A 98 5.61 -1.08 -5.21
N THR A 99 4.91 -0.87 -4.09
CA THR A 99 3.45 -0.73 -4.06
C THR A 99 2.96 0.43 -4.93
N ILE A 100 3.61 1.59 -4.82
CA ILE A 100 3.27 2.79 -5.61
C ILE A 100 3.48 2.53 -7.11
N LEU A 101 4.63 1.97 -7.50
CA LEU A 101 4.95 1.69 -8.90
C LEU A 101 4.06 0.60 -9.49
N CYS A 102 3.74 -0.45 -8.72
CA CYS A 102 2.78 -1.48 -9.11
C CYS A 102 1.42 -0.85 -9.40
N ARG A 103 0.91 0.02 -8.52
CA ARG A 103 -0.37 0.71 -8.77
C ARG A 103 -0.28 1.66 -9.97
N TRP A 104 0.81 2.41 -10.10
CA TRP A 104 1.03 3.33 -11.22
C TRP A 104 0.98 2.59 -12.56
N SER A 105 1.58 1.40 -12.63
CA SER A 105 1.58 0.55 -13.83
C SER A 105 0.18 0.08 -14.27
N GLN A 106 -0.80 0.10 -13.36
CA GLN A 106 -2.18 -0.31 -13.62
C GLN A 106 -3.11 0.87 -14.00
N ILE A 107 -2.63 2.12 -13.96
CA ILE A 107 -3.45 3.26 -14.38
C ILE A 107 -3.39 3.36 -15.91
N PRO A 108 -4.53 3.27 -16.63
CA PRO A 108 -4.56 3.40 -18.09
C PRO A 108 -3.82 4.66 -18.57
N PHE A 109 -3.07 4.56 -19.66
CA PHE A 109 -2.28 5.64 -20.28
C PHE A 109 -1.12 6.23 -19.46
N LEU A 110 -1.03 5.96 -18.15
CA LEU A 110 0.09 6.39 -17.29
C LEU A 110 1.05 5.24 -16.93
N GLY A 111 0.58 4.00 -17.04
CA GLY A 111 1.34 2.79 -16.75
C GLY A 111 2.26 2.34 -17.90
N HIS A 112 3.44 1.82 -17.55
CA HIS A 112 4.38 1.24 -18.51
C HIS A 112 4.97 -0.06 -17.96
N ARG A 113 5.38 -0.98 -18.85
CA ARG A 113 6.06 -2.23 -18.48
C ARG A 113 7.31 -1.99 -17.63
N SER A 114 8.03 -0.89 -17.87
CA SER A 114 9.20 -0.50 -17.07
C SER A 114 8.86 -0.18 -15.61
N HIS A 115 7.72 0.46 -15.34
CA HIS A 115 7.25 0.70 -13.97
C HIS A 115 6.96 -0.62 -13.24
N LEU A 116 6.32 -1.58 -13.92
CA LEU A 116 6.03 -2.90 -13.35
C LEU A 116 7.31 -3.69 -13.07
N ALA A 117 8.26 -3.71 -14.01
CA ALA A 117 9.56 -4.35 -13.82
C ALA A 117 10.36 -3.72 -12.66
N ARG A 118 10.32 -2.38 -12.53
CA ARG A 118 10.96 -1.68 -11.41
C ARG A 118 10.25 -1.99 -10.08
N ALA A 119 8.93 -2.08 -10.08
CA ALA A 119 8.15 -2.49 -8.92
C ALA A 119 8.54 -3.89 -8.45
N GLU A 120 8.67 -4.83 -9.38
CA GLU A 120 9.08 -6.23 -9.12
C GLU A 120 10.46 -6.29 -8.46
N TYR A 121 11.45 -5.61 -9.05
CA TYR A 121 12.81 -5.54 -8.51
C TYR A 121 12.82 -5.01 -7.07
N LEU A 122 12.08 -3.93 -6.79
CA LEU A 122 12.01 -3.37 -5.45
C LEU A 122 11.23 -4.26 -4.48
N ALA A 123 10.16 -4.92 -4.93
CA ALA A 123 9.40 -5.85 -4.11
C ALA A 123 10.25 -7.07 -3.70
N LEU A 124 11.04 -7.64 -4.62
CA LEU A 124 11.99 -8.71 -4.32
C LEU A 124 13.04 -8.29 -3.28
N ARG A 125 13.57 -7.06 -3.39
CA ARG A 125 14.48 -6.50 -2.40
C ARG A 125 13.81 -6.29 -1.04
N ALA A 126 12.57 -5.83 -1.02
CA ALA A 126 11.79 -5.68 0.22
C ALA A 126 11.64 -7.03 0.93
N VAL A 127 11.13 -8.05 0.21
CA VAL A 127 10.96 -9.41 0.75
C VAL A 127 12.28 -9.96 1.27
N SER A 128 13.36 -9.89 0.48
CA SER A 128 14.67 -10.41 0.87
C SER A 128 15.29 -9.70 2.07
N GLY A 129 15.05 -8.39 2.21
CA GLY A 129 15.50 -7.60 3.35
C GLY A 129 14.70 -7.91 4.61
N LEU A 130 13.37 -8.00 4.49
CA LEU A 130 12.44 -8.25 5.60
C LEU A 130 12.52 -9.68 6.13
N ALA A 131 12.87 -10.66 5.28
CA ALA A 131 13.13 -12.03 5.71
C ALA A 131 14.25 -12.15 6.76
N LYS A 132 15.12 -11.14 6.86
CA LYS A 132 16.22 -11.08 7.83
C LYS A 132 15.83 -10.39 9.15
N ILE A 133 14.57 -9.95 9.28
CA ILE A 133 14.07 -9.18 10.43
C ILE A 133 12.85 -9.91 11.01
N PRO A 134 13.05 -10.85 11.96
CA PRO A 134 11.98 -11.73 12.47
C PRO A 134 10.79 -11.01 13.10
N ALA A 135 10.95 -9.79 13.60
CA ALA A 135 9.88 -9.03 14.21
C ALA A 135 8.95 -8.32 13.19
N GLU A 136 9.38 -8.17 11.94
CA GLU A 136 8.68 -7.36 10.91
C GLU A 136 7.72 -8.21 10.05
N HIS A 137 7.02 -9.17 10.65
CA HIS A 137 6.10 -10.06 9.95
C HIS A 137 5.01 -9.29 9.16
N HIS A 138 4.54 -8.15 9.68
CA HIS A 138 3.52 -7.35 9.00
C HIS A 138 4.02 -6.80 7.67
N THR A 139 5.14 -6.09 7.70
CA THR A 139 5.71 -5.46 6.50
C THR A 139 6.17 -6.53 5.53
N HIS A 140 6.72 -7.64 6.02
CA HIS A 140 7.10 -8.78 5.20
C HIS A 140 5.90 -9.39 4.46
N ALA A 141 4.77 -9.62 5.16
CA ALA A 141 3.56 -10.14 4.54
C ALA A 141 3.03 -9.19 3.45
N LEU A 142 3.02 -7.88 3.71
CA LEU A 142 2.60 -6.89 2.71
C LEU A 142 3.50 -6.87 1.47
N ALA A 143 4.82 -6.96 1.66
CA ALA A 143 5.77 -7.04 0.56
C ALA A 143 5.55 -8.30 -0.28
N CYS A 144 5.28 -9.45 0.37
CA CYS A 144 4.93 -10.70 -0.31
C CYS A 144 3.65 -10.55 -1.14
N LEU A 145 2.60 -9.93 -0.61
CA LEU A 145 1.34 -9.70 -1.33
C LEU A 145 1.53 -8.74 -2.52
N THR A 146 2.35 -7.70 -2.37
CA THR A 146 2.70 -6.80 -3.46
C THR A 146 3.43 -7.55 -4.58
N LEU A 147 4.41 -8.39 -4.22
CA LEU A 147 5.14 -9.20 -5.19
C LEU A 147 4.26 -10.24 -5.88
N ALA A 148 3.42 -10.95 -5.13
CA ALA A 148 2.45 -11.91 -5.66
C ALA A 148 1.55 -11.24 -6.70
N LYS A 149 1.02 -10.05 -6.41
CA LYS A 149 0.22 -9.27 -7.35
C LYS A 149 0.99 -8.87 -8.61
N ILE A 150 2.25 -8.45 -8.47
CA ILE A 150 3.10 -8.07 -9.61
C ILE A 150 3.33 -9.26 -10.53
N LEU A 151 3.67 -10.42 -9.96
CA LEU A 151 3.91 -11.66 -10.71
C LEU A 151 2.64 -12.17 -11.39
N ASP A 152 1.49 -12.04 -10.71
CA ASP A 152 0.19 -12.40 -11.26
C ASP A 152 -0.16 -11.58 -12.51
N ILE A 153 0.09 -10.26 -12.47
CA ILE A 153 -0.07 -9.33 -13.61
C ILE A 153 0.85 -9.71 -14.77
N ARG A 154 2.05 -10.22 -14.47
CA ARG A 154 3.01 -10.70 -15.49
C ARG A 154 2.67 -12.08 -16.05
N GLY A 155 1.71 -12.78 -15.44
CA GLY A 155 1.33 -14.14 -15.83
C GLY A 155 2.16 -15.25 -15.18
N ASP A 156 3.10 -14.94 -14.28
CA ASP A 156 3.84 -15.96 -13.51
C ASP A 156 3.01 -16.43 -12.31
N LYS A 157 2.04 -17.29 -12.60
CA LYS A 157 1.09 -17.79 -11.59
C LYS A 157 1.76 -18.64 -10.52
N LYS A 158 2.81 -19.39 -10.87
CA LYS A 158 3.53 -20.27 -9.93
C LYS A 158 4.26 -19.44 -8.87
N SER A 159 5.04 -18.44 -9.29
CA SER A 159 5.73 -17.57 -8.34
C SER A 159 4.75 -16.68 -7.57
N ALA A 160 3.67 -16.23 -8.21
CA ALA A 160 2.61 -15.49 -7.53
C ALA A 160 1.98 -16.31 -6.37
N ALA A 161 1.64 -17.57 -6.62
CA ALA A 161 1.09 -18.47 -5.61
C ALA A 161 2.08 -18.67 -4.45
N HIS A 162 3.36 -18.87 -4.74
CA HIS A 162 4.40 -19.00 -3.70
C HIS A 162 4.45 -17.80 -2.75
N TYR A 163 4.50 -16.57 -3.27
CA TYR A 163 4.53 -15.38 -2.40
C TYR A 163 3.20 -15.10 -1.70
N PHE A 164 2.07 -15.50 -2.31
CA PHE A 164 0.76 -15.47 -1.66
C PHE A 164 0.72 -16.43 -0.45
N GLU A 165 1.21 -17.65 -0.60
CA GLU A 165 1.33 -18.64 0.48
C GLU A 165 2.26 -18.14 1.59
N MET A 166 3.40 -17.53 1.25
CA MET A 166 4.27 -16.92 2.27
C MET A 166 3.55 -15.85 3.09
N ALA A 167 2.72 -15.01 2.46
CA ALA A 167 1.92 -14.03 3.18
C ALA A 167 0.89 -14.70 4.12
N CYS A 168 0.30 -15.82 3.72
CA CYS A 168 -0.58 -16.63 4.57
C CYS A 168 0.17 -17.17 5.81
N ILE A 169 1.40 -17.65 5.64
CA ILE A 169 2.25 -18.15 6.74
C ILE A 169 2.63 -17.04 7.72
N LEU A 170 2.84 -15.81 7.22
CA LEU A 170 3.24 -14.66 8.03
C LEU A 170 2.07 -14.00 8.77
N ALA A 171 0.87 -14.00 8.18
CA ALA A 171 -0.32 -13.37 8.74
C ALA A 171 -0.62 -13.74 10.22
N PRO A 172 -0.62 -15.02 10.64
CA PRO A 172 -0.88 -15.38 12.05
C PRO A 172 0.22 -14.90 13.02
N LYS A 173 1.41 -14.53 12.52
CA LYS A 173 2.57 -14.12 13.34
C LYS A 173 2.63 -12.60 13.60
N VAL A 174 1.67 -11.84 13.09
CA VAL A 174 1.61 -10.38 13.26
C VAL A 174 1.00 -10.03 14.61
N ALA A 175 1.79 -9.43 15.48
CA ALA A 175 1.39 -9.15 16.86
C ALA A 175 0.30 -8.07 16.99
N ASN A 176 0.29 -7.06 16.11
CA ASN A 176 -0.71 -6.00 16.17
C ASN A 176 -2.02 -6.45 15.48
N ALA A 177 -3.11 -6.49 16.24
CA ALA A 177 -4.42 -6.97 15.77
C ALA A 177 -4.92 -6.26 14.50
N ASN A 178 -4.86 -4.92 14.45
CA ASN A 178 -5.33 -4.15 13.30
C ASN A 178 -4.49 -4.41 12.04
N GLN A 179 -3.18 -4.57 12.21
CA GLN A 179 -2.25 -4.93 11.14
C GLN A 179 -2.46 -6.35 10.65
N GLN A 180 -2.68 -7.30 11.56
CA GLN A 180 -2.99 -8.68 11.24
C GLN A 180 -4.30 -8.78 10.43
N SER A 181 -5.37 -8.15 10.92
CA SER A 181 -6.65 -8.09 10.20
C SER A 181 -6.53 -7.44 8.83
N ARG A 182 -5.70 -6.39 8.70
CA ARG A 182 -5.41 -5.77 7.40
C ARG A 182 -4.74 -6.73 6.42
N ILE A 183 -3.87 -7.63 6.86
CA ILE A 183 -3.21 -8.62 6.00
C ILE A 183 -4.23 -9.64 5.53
N TRP A 184 -5.04 -10.19 6.44
CA TRP A 184 -6.12 -11.11 6.09
C TRP A 184 -7.10 -10.51 5.08
N ARG A 185 -7.50 -9.25 5.28
CA ARG A 185 -8.34 -8.54 4.30
C ARG A 185 -7.66 -8.41 2.92
N LYS A 186 -6.35 -8.15 2.89
CA LYS A 186 -5.61 -8.06 1.62
C LYS A 186 -5.44 -9.43 0.94
N LEU A 187 -5.25 -10.50 1.72
CA LEU A 187 -5.26 -11.87 1.22
C LEU A 187 -6.60 -12.17 0.54
N ALA A 188 -7.73 -11.82 1.18
CA ALA A 188 -9.05 -11.98 0.59
C ALA A 188 -9.22 -11.25 -0.76
N SER A 189 -8.70 -10.03 -0.88
CA SER A 189 -8.79 -9.25 -2.14
C SER A 189 -7.93 -9.81 -3.29
N LEU A 190 -7.01 -10.73 -3.00
CA LEU A 190 -6.12 -11.35 -4.00
C LEU A 190 -6.41 -12.84 -4.20
N ALA A 191 -7.24 -13.43 -3.35
CA ALA A 191 -7.61 -14.83 -3.41
C ALA A 191 -8.67 -15.09 -4.48
N PRO A 192 -8.78 -16.33 -4.99
CA PRO A 192 -9.99 -16.79 -5.66
C PRO A 192 -11.23 -16.58 -4.79
N ALA A 193 -12.40 -16.39 -5.39
CA ALA A 193 -13.64 -16.06 -4.68
C ALA A 193 -13.99 -17.07 -3.56
N ASN A 194 -13.69 -18.35 -3.79
CA ASN A 194 -13.96 -19.43 -2.82
C ASN A 194 -13.14 -19.29 -1.53
N ASP A 195 -11.92 -18.76 -1.62
CA ASP A 195 -11.00 -18.62 -0.48
C ASP A 195 -11.12 -17.25 0.18
N ALA A 196 -11.62 -16.24 -0.55
CA ALA A 196 -11.77 -14.87 -0.06
C ALA A 196 -12.66 -14.77 1.19
N ARG A 197 -13.71 -15.61 1.29
CA ARG A 197 -14.58 -15.67 2.46
C ARG A 197 -13.82 -16.09 3.72
N ALA A 198 -13.04 -17.18 3.64
CA ALA A 198 -12.28 -17.70 4.77
C ALA A 198 -11.25 -16.68 5.27
N PHE A 199 -10.57 -15.96 4.37
CA PHE A 199 -9.64 -14.89 4.76
C PHE A 199 -10.34 -13.72 5.47
N LEU A 200 -11.54 -13.32 5.05
CA LEU A 200 -12.29 -12.27 5.75
C LEU A 200 -12.80 -12.75 7.12
N ASP A 201 -13.15 -14.02 7.24
CA ASP A 201 -13.55 -14.61 8.53
C ASP A 201 -12.35 -14.61 9.50
N HIS A 202 -11.15 -14.95 9.02
CA HIS A 202 -9.92 -14.73 9.79
C HIS A 202 -9.69 -13.27 10.15
N ALA A 203 -9.95 -12.33 9.23
CA ALA A 203 -9.79 -10.89 9.48
C ALA A 203 -10.70 -10.38 10.60
N ASP A 204 -11.93 -10.90 10.70
CA ASP A 204 -12.92 -10.51 11.70
C ASP A 204 -12.73 -11.20 13.05
N ALA A 205 -12.16 -12.41 13.04
CA ALA A 205 -11.86 -13.21 14.23
C ALA A 205 -10.62 -12.73 15.00
N VAL A 206 -9.81 -11.81 14.45
CA VAL A 206 -8.62 -11.29 15.14
C VAL A 206 -9.04 -10.60 16.46
N PRO A 207 -8.54 -11.05 17.62
CA PRO A 207 -8.89 -10.45 18.91
C PRO A 207 -8.42 -9.00 19.01
N GLY A 208 -9.28 -8.09 19.48
CA GLY A 208 -8.92 -6.70 19.76
C GLY A 208 -8.86 -5.77 18.54
N ILE A 209 -9.42 -6.15 17.38
CA ILE A 209 -9.51 -5.24 16.24
C ILE A 209 -10.44 -4.05 16.51
N GLY A 210 -10.02 -2.87 16.04
CA GLY A 210 -10.78 -1.63 16.17
C GLY A 210 -12.05 -1.61 15.31
N ALA A 211 -13.02 -0.78 15.71
CA ALA A 211 -14.28 -0.62 14.99
C ALA A 211 -14.08 -0.14 13.53
N ASP A 212 -13.12 0.74 13.28
CA ASP A 212 -12.79 1.23 11.93
C ASP A 212 -12.22 0.11 11.03
N VAL A 213 -11.54 -0.88 11.63
CA VAL A 213 -11.01 -2.04 10.90
C VAL A 213 -12.14 -2.99 10.53
N ARG A 214 -13.10 -3.22 11.44
CA ARG A 214 -14.32 -4.01 11.17
C ARG A 214 -15.12 -3.43 10.01
N VAL A 215 -15.32 -2.11 10.00
CA VAL A 215 -16.01 -1.41 8.90
C VAL A 215 -15.32 -1.69 7.56
N LYS A 216 -13.98 -1.61 7.51
CA LYS A 216 -13.22 -1.92 6.29
C LYS A 216 -13.36 -3.38 5.85
N ASN A 217 -13.49 -4.33 6.78
CA ASN A 217 -13.71 -5.74 6.43
C ASN A 217 -15.10 -5.94 5.81
N ILE A 218 -16.13 -5.28 6.36
CA ILE A 218 -17.50 -5.28 5.81
C ILE A 218 -17.51 -4.66 4.40
N GLU A 219 -16.83 -3.53 4.22
CA GLU A 219 -16.70 -2.88 2.91
C GLU A 219 -16.05 -3.82 1.88
N THR A 220 -14.95 -4.50 2.25
CA THR A 220 -14.31 -5.46 1.35
C THR A 220 -15.19 -6.68 1.05
N ARG A 221 -15.97 -7.19 2.01
CA ARG A 221 -16.97 -8.25 1.72
C ARG A 221 -17.95 -7.80 0.64
N ARG A 222 -18.49 -6.59 0.77
CA ARG A 222 -19.40 -6.00 -0.23
C ARG A 222 -18.75 -5.83 -1.60
N GLU A 223 -17.49 -5.38 -1.64
CA GLU A 223 -16.74 -5.23 -2.89
C GLU A 223 -16.50 -6.57 -3.60
N LEU A 224 -16.40 -7.66 -2.84
CA LEU A 224 -16.18 -9.02 -3.34
C LEU A 224 -17.48 -9.80 -3.58
N GLY A 225 -18.65 -9.23 -3.25
CA GLY A 225 -19.95 -9.90 -3.40
C GLY A 225 -20.20 -11.03 -2.39
N LEU A 226 -19.63 -10.91 -1.18
CA LEU A 226 -19.71 -11.90 -0.09
C LEU A 226 -20.63 -11.47 1.07
#